data_AF-A0A286UDN0-F1
#
_entry.id   AF-A0A286UDN0-F1
#
_cell.length_a   1.000
_cell.length_b   1.000
_cell.length_c   1.000
_cell.angle_alpha   90.00
_cell.angle_beta   90.00
_cell.angle_gamma   90.00
#
_symmetry.space_group_name_H-M   'P 1'
#
loop_
_entity.id
_entity.type
_entity.pdbx_description
1 polymer ?
#
loop_
_entity_poly.entity_id
_entity_poly.type
_entity_poly.pdbx_seq_one_letter_code
_entity_poly.pdbx_strand_id
1 'polypeptide(L)'
;MKIWQLLDPKNLSYATGLIHMGKKITSQMTQRTCYFLSCLRPSTNPLILRTEMPIRIPLKELFSAGKTAFGAWNTIPGIGIVRTISSTPGISWVCVDAEHGQINDTHIYAHTTAISASGCSPIVRIPDANAWWAKRALDAGAHGVMVPLLRDAASVRETVASMKYPPHGIRGFGPMYTHHAFGPDCTSEEYKAGANDLYVLVQIETKESIQNLEEIAQVDGLDVLFIGPFDLALNLEVSFGGNEHEDAIQRILKTAHKYGKKAAIYCTNGDQARIRAEQGFDMISIATDVDILANGYAASISRATNLDTNVSSGYSAT
;
A
#
# COMPACT_ATOMS: atom_id res chain seq x y z
N MET A 1 32.25 -32.42 44.65
CA MET A 1 33.68 -32.76 44.45
C MET A 1 34.41 -31.45 44.12
N LYS A 2 35.57 -31.22 44.75
CA LYS A 2 36.40 -30.00 44.90
C LYS A 2 36.57 -29.14 43.62
N ILE A 3 36.71 -27.81 43.69
CA ILE A 3 37.98 -27.09 43.96
C ILE A 3 37.72 -25.66 44.47
N TRP A 4 38.49 -25.26 45.49
CA TRP A 4 38.68 -23.91 46.04
C TRP A 4 40.07 -23.38 45.63
N GLN A 5 40.26 -22.06 45.81
CA GLN A 5 41.51 -21.29 45.98
C GLN A 5 42.10 -20.60 44.74
N LEU A 6 42.09 -19.25 44.77
CA LEU A 6 43.29 -18.41 44.99
C LEU A 6 42.86 -16.93 45.10
N LEU A 7 42.80 -16.42 46.33
CA LEU A 7 42.85 -14.99 46.64
C LEU A 7 44.11 -14.78 47.50
N ASP A 8 45.02 -13.92 47.05
CA ASP A 8 46.21 -13.49 47.80
C ASP A 8 45.96 -12.09 48.37
N PRO A 9 45.86 -11.92 49.70
CA PRO A 9 45.66 -10.64 50.35
C PRO A 9 46.98 -10.13 50.95
N LYS A 10 47.87 -9.61 50.11
CA LYS A 10 49.03 -8.83 50.55
C LYS A 10 49.23 -7.63 49.65
N ASN A 11 48.63 -6.50 50.03
CA ASN A 11 49.23 -5.16 50.00
C ASN A 11 48.18 -4.12 50.38
N LEU A 12 47.97 -3.99 51.68
CA LEU A 12 47.45 -2.76 52.28
C LEU A 12 48.65 -1.85 52.56
N SER A 13 48.68 -0.65 51.97
CA SER A 13 49.32 0.50 52.61
C SER A 13 48.66 1.80 52.17
N TYR A 14 48.14 2.55 53.15
CA TYR A 14 48.35 3.99 53.41
C TYR A 14 48.62 4.90 52.16
N ALA A 15 47.97 6.03 51.92
CA ALA A 15 47.42 7.00 52.87
C ALA A 15 46.51 8.02 52.14
N THR A 16 45.47 8.45 52.85
CA THR A 16 44.93 9.82 52.95
C THR A 16 45.19 10.83 51.83
N GLY A 17 44.10 11.24 51.17
CA GLY A 17 44.01 12.48 50.41
C GLY A 17 42.55 12.83 50.15
N LEU A 18 42.08 13.91 50.76
CA LEU A 18 40.74 14.51 50.69
C LEU A 18 40.14 14.46 49.27
N ILE A 19 38.88 14.05 49.12
CA ILE A 19 37.71 14.94 49.07
C ILE A 19 38.00 16.18 48.20
N HIS A 20 37.27 16.30 47.08
CA HIS A 20 37.36 17.34 46.03
C HIS A 20 38.37 17.11 44.89
N MET A 21 38.08 16.15 43.99
CA MET A 21 38.01 16.38 42.54
C MET A 21 37.76 15.05 41.84
N GLY A 22 36.54 14.87 41.32
CA GLY A 22 36.14 13.62 40.67
C GLY A 22 34.65 13.48 40.39
N LYS A 23 33.87 14.58 40.50
CA LYS A 23 32.55 14.69 39.84
C LYS A 23 32.78 14.87 38.33
N LYS A 24 33.25 13.82 37.67
CA LYS A 24 33.33 13.58 36.23
C LYS A 24 34.00 12.21 36.11
N ILE A 25 33.40 11.28 35.36
CA ILE A 25 33.68 9.83 35.33
C ILE A 25 32.83 9.04 36.35
N THR A 26 31.50 9.12 36.23
CA THR A 26 30.57 8.09 36.76
C THR A 26 29.27 7.98 35.94
N SER A 27 29.24 8.47 34.70
CA SER A 27 28.07 8.29 33.80
C SER A 27 28.39 7.64 32.44
N GLN A 28 29.59 7.08 32.27
CA GLN A 28 30.01 6.48 30.99
C GLN A 28 30.31 4.97 31.05
N MET A 29 29.93 4.27 32.13
CA MET A 29 30.21 2.84 32.28
C MET A 29 28.99 1.98 32.66
N THR A 30 27.78 2.46 32.35
CA THR A 30 26.51 1.71 32.53
C THR A 30 25.67 1.59 31.27
N GLN A 31 26.24 1.88 30.09
CA GLN A 31 25.50 1.91 28.81
C GLN A 31 26.09 1.03 27.70
N ARG A 32 27.02 0.11 28.01
CA ARG A 32 27.65 -0.76 27.00
C ARG A 32 27.49 -2.28 27.21
N THR A 33 26.57 -2.70 28.07
CA THR A 33 26.30 -4.15 28.30
C THR A 33 24.84 -4.56 28.08
N CYS A 34 24.02 -3.71 27.43
CA CYS A 34 22.65 -4.08 27.05
C CYS A 34 22.43 -4.32 25.54
N TYR A 35 23.49 -4.30 24.71
CA TYR A 35 23.38 -4.40 23.24
C TYR A 35 23.87 -5.73 22.64
N PHE A 36 24.02 -6.79 23.44
CA PHE A 36 24.53 -8.08 22.93
C PHE A 36 23.72 -9.31 23.36
N LEU A 37 22.47 -9.14 23.82
CA LEU A 37 21.62 -10.25 24.29
C LEU A 37 20.19 -10.28 23.72
N SER A 38 19.93 -9.57 22.61
CA SER A 38 18.63 -9.66 21.89
C SER A 38 18.66 -10.50 20.60
N CYS A 39 19.74 -11.23 20.32
CA CYS A 39 19.91 -12.02 19.09
C CYS A 39 19.82 -13.54 19.28
N LEU A 40 19.18 -14.02 20.34
CA LEU A 40 18.85 -15.44 20.50
C LEU A 40 17.34 -15.60 20.58
N ARG A 41 16.71 -15.88 19.42
CA ARG A 41 15.32 -16.34 19.38
C ARG A 41 15.26 -17.74 20.02
N PRO A 42 14.40 -17.99 21.02
CA PRO A 42 14.10 -19.35 21.44
C PRO A 42 13.38 -20.06 20.29
N SER A 43 14.04 -21.07 19.71
CA SER A 43 13.40 -22.09 18.89
C SER A 43 12.55 -22.97 19.81
N THR A 44 11.28 -22.62 19.95
CA THR A 44 10.24 -23.54 20.43
C THR A 44 9.00 -23.27 19.60
N ASN A 45 8.82 -24.08 18.56
CA ASN A 45 7.65 -24.08 17.70
C ASN A 45 6.65 -25.09 18.30
N PRO A 46 5.64 -24.68 19.10
CA PRO A 46 4.45 -25.50 19.19
C PRO A 46 3.77 -25.41 17.82
N LEU A 47 3.43 -26.57 17.24
CA LEU A 47 2.62 -26.69 16.02
C LEU A 47 1.27 -25.97 16.23
N ILE A 48 1.26 -24.66 16.03
CA ILE A 48 0.05 -23.91 15.77
C ILE A 48 -0.33 -24.32 14.36
N LEU A 49 -1.40 -25.11 14.24
CA LEU A 49 -2.09 -25.33 12.97
C LEU A 49 -2.43 -23.94 12.41
N ARG A 50 -1.61 -23.47 11.47
CA ARG A 50 -1.89 -22.27 10.68
C ARG A 50 -3.17 -22.53 9.92
N THR A 51 -4.30 -22.05 10.45
CA THR A 51 -5.45 -21.69 9.62
C THR A 51 -5.17 -20.35 8.94
N GLU A 52 -3.97 -20.19 8.39
CA GLU A 52 -3.58 -18.96 7.69
C GLU A 52 -4.11 -19.04 6.27
N MET A 53 -4.61 -17.91 5.78
CA MET A 53 -4.84 -17.74 4.36
C MET A 53 -3.56 -18.11 3.59
N PRO A 54 -3.68 -18.79 2.44
CA PRO A 54 -2.53 -19.33 1.73
C PRO A 54 -1.58 -18.25 1.20
N ILE A 55 -2.03 -16.99 1.11
CA ILE A 55 -1.18 -15.83 0.79
C ILE A 55 -1.48 -14.65 1.71
N ARG A 56 -0.46 -13.87 2.05
CA ARG A 56 -0.59 -12.65 2.86
C ARG A 56 -0.88 -11.43 1.99
N ILE A 57 -2.01 -10.77 2.23
CA ILE A 57 -2.40 -9.51 1.57
C ILE A 57 -2.61 -8.43 2.65
N PRO A 58 -1.65 -7.51 2.88
CA PRO A 58 -1.75 -6.48 3.92
C PRO A 58 -3.05 -5.65 3.87
N LEU A 59 -3.55 -5.35 2.66
CA LEU A 59 -4.80 -4.61 2.48
C LEU A 59 -6.01 -5.36 3.04
N LYS A 60 -6.03 -6.69 2.92
CA LYS A 60 -7.11 -7.55 3.44
C LYS A 60 -7.13 -7.57 4.97
N GLU A 61 -5.96 -7.51 5.61
CA GLU A 61 -5.84 -7.40 7.08
C GLU A 61 -6.51 -6.11 7.58
N LEU A 62 -6.27 -4.97 6.91
CA LEU A 62 -6.88 -3.68 7.27
C LEU A 62 -8.39 -3.66 7.04
N PHE A 63 -8.84 -4.15 5.89
CA PHE A 63 -10.28 -4.23 5.58
C PHE A 63 -11.04 -5.13 6.55
N SER A 64 -10.45 -6.26 6.94
CA SER A 64 -11.05 -7.17 7.93
C SER A 64 -11.09 -6.55 9.33
N ALA A 65 -10.14 -5.67 9.64
CA ALA A 65 -10.11 -4.92 10.89
C ALA A 65 -10.99 -3.65 10.89
N GLY A 66 -11.70 -3.37 9.78
CA GLY A 66 -12.50 -2.15 9.64
C GLY A 66 -11.68 -0.86 9.68
N LYS A 67 -10.40 -0.91 9.28
CA LYS A 67 -9.50 0.24 9.26
C LYS A 67 -9.38 0.82 7.85
N THR A 68 -9.38 2.15 7.75
CA THR A 68 -9.06 2.86 6.52
C THR A 68 -7.61 2.56 6.09
N ALA A 69 -7.44 2.19 4.82
CA ALA A 69 -6.17 1.89 4.19
C ALA A 69 -5.66 3.10 3.40
N PHE A 70 -4.70 3.82 3.96
CA PHE A 70 -4.01 4.90 3.25
C PHE A 70 -2.93 4.32 2.35
N GLY A 71 -2.83 4.84 1.13
CA GLY A 71 -1.84 4.46 0.15
C GLY A 71 -1.37 5.63 -0.68
N ALA A 72 -0.47 5.36 -1.62
CA ALA A 72 0.13 6.39 -2.46
C ALA A 72 0.09 5.98 -3.94
N TRP A 73 0.17 6.95 -4.83
CA TRP A 73 0.20 6.75 -6.27
C TRP A 73 1.64 6.82 -6.79
N ASN A 74 2.11 5.78 -7.47
CA ASN A 74 3.43 5.74 -8.10
C ASN A 74 3.30 5.83 -9.62
N THR A 75 3.94 6.86 -10.18
CA THR A 75 3.97 7.13 -11.63
C THR A 75 5.39 7.15 -12.19
N ILE A 76 6.41 7.28 -11.32
CA ILE A 76 7.81 7.36 -11.71
C ILE A 76 8.48 5.97 -11.62
N PRO A 77 9.17 5.51 -12.67
CA PRO A 77 9.97 4.30 -12.62
C PRO A 77 11.09 4.38 -11.59
N GLY A 78 11.14 3.41 -10.69
CA GLY A 78 12.32 3.18 -9.88
C GLY A 78 12.07 2.39 -8.61
N ILE A 79 12.88 1.35 -8.38
CA ILE A 79 12.81 0.55 -7.14
C ILE A 79 13.04 1.43 -5.90
N GLY A 80 13.96 2.40 -5.99
CA GLY A 80 14.21 3.35 -4.91
C GLY A 80 13.00 4.22 -4.57
N ILE A 81 12.22 4.63 -5.59
CA ILE A 81 11.00 5.42 -5.41
C ILE A 81 9.96 4.60 -4.67
N VAL A 82 9.58 3.43 -5.19
CA VAL A 82 8.53 2.61 -4.57
C VAL A 82 8.93 2.09 -3.19
N ARG A 83 10.22 1.82 -2.93
CA ARG A 83 10.70 1.47 -1.58
C ARG A 83 10.62 2.65 -0.61
N THR A 84 10.93 3.87 -1.06
CA THR A 84 10.79 5.07 -0.24
C THR A 84 9.34 5.29 0.16
N ILE A 85 8.42 5.16 -0.81
CA ILE A 85 6.97 5.26 -0.57
C ILE A 85 6.51 4.17 0.40
N SER A 86 6.76 2.89 0.06
CA SER A 86 6.25 1.74 0.83
C SER A 86 6.89 1.53 2.20
N SER A 87 8.04 2.15 2.47
CA SER A 87 8.66 2.16 3.81
C SER A 87 8.14 3.29 4.70
N THR A 88 7.29 4.18 4.17
CA THR A 88 6.73 5.30 4.94
C THR A 88 5.65 4.76 5.90
N PRO A 89 5.78 4.97 7.22
CA PRO A 89 4.79 4.50 8.18
C PRO A 89 3.39 5.03 7.87
N GLY A 90 2.39 4.15 7.89
CA GLY A 90 1.00 4.48 7.59
C GLY A 90 0.58 4.26 6.14
N ILE A 91 1.53 4.12 5.21
CA ILE A 91 1.25 3.62 3.86
C ILE A 91 1.05 2.10 3.94
N SER A 92 -0.05 1.63 3.36
CA SER A 92 -0.46 0.22 3.39
C SER A 92 -0.58 -0.40 1.99
N TRP A 93 -0.71 0.44 0.97
CA TRP A 93 -0.76 0.04 -0.42
C TRP A 93 -0.14 1.11 -1.31
N VAL A 94 0.32 0.70 -2.50
CA VAL A 94 0.86 1.61 -3.50
C VAL A 94 0.24 1.26 -4.85
N CYS A 95 -0.34 2.24 -5.54
CA CYS A 95 -0.76 2.10 -6.92
C CYS A 95 0.44 2.18 -7.84
N VAL A 96 0.75 1.11 -8.57
CA VAL A 96 1.67 1.10 -9.69
C VAL A 96 0.86 1.47 -10.94
N ASP A 97 1.02 2.72 -11.38
CA ASP A 97 0.16 3.31 -12.40
C ASP A 97 0.72 3.11 -13.81
N ALA A 98 0.22 2.10 -14.52
CA ALA A 98 0.61 1.83 -15.90
C ALA A 98 -0.28 2.56 -16.93
N GLU A 99 -1.34 3.24 -16.51
CA GLU A 99 -2.24 3.98 -17.41
C GLU A 99 -1.69 5.39 -17.74
N HIS A 100 -1.29 6.13 -16.71
CA HIS A 100 -0.79 7.51 -16.86
C HIS A 100 0.64 7.69 -16.36
N GLY A 101 1.19 6.74 -15.61
CA GLY A 101 2.59 6.77 -15.21
C GLY A 101 3.54 6.38 -16.34
N GLN A 102 4.83 6.65 -16.14
CA GLN A 102 5.90 6.20 -17.04
C GLN A 102 6.26 4.71 -16.79
N ILE A 103 5.29 3.93 -16.30
CA ILE A 103 5.45 2.54 -15.88
C ILE A 103 5.18 1.63 -17.08
N ASN A 104 6.10 0.73 -17.36
CA ASN A 104 5.94 -0.30 -18.37
C ASN A 104 5.96 -1.68 -17.68
N ASP A 105 5.86 -2.73 -18.48
CA ASP A 105 5.80 -4.10 -17.99
C ASP A 105 7.00 -4.50 -17.10
N THR A 106 8.23 -4.10 -17.42
CA THR A 106 9.40 -4.43 -16.57
C THR A 106 9.35 -3.70 -15.22
N HIS A 107 8.84 -2.46 -15.22
CA HIS A 107 8.60 -1.70 -13.99
C HIS A 107 7.55 -2.38 -13.11
N ILE A 108 6.45 -2.89 -13.67
CA ILE A 108 5.40 -3.56 -12.89
C ILE A 108 5.97 -4.74 -12.08
N TYR A 109 6.76 -5.63 -12.70
CA TYR A 109 7.41 -6.75 -12.00
C TYR A 109 8.35 -6.30 -10.88
N ALA A 110 9.20 -5.30 -11.17
CA ALA A 110 10.15 -4.80 -10.19
C ALA A 110 9.45 -4.08 -9.02
N HIS A 111 8.40 -3.32 -9.30
CA HIS A 111 7.72 -2.47 -8.32
C HIS A 111 6.82 -3.29 -7.40
N THR A 112 6.01 -4.18 -7.95
CA THR A 112 5.13 -5.09 -7.18
C THR A 112 5.93 -5.88 -6.13
N THR A 113 7.02 -6.52 -6.56
CA THR A 113 7.94 -7.26 -5.67
C THR A 113 8.54 -6.36 -4.60
N ALA A 114 9.00 -5.15 -4.96
CA ALA A 114 9.61 -4.22 -4.02
C ALA A 114 8.62 -3.66 -2.99
N ILE A 115 7.39 -3.35 -3.41
CA ILE A 115 6.31 -2.84 -2.55
C ILE A 115 5.90 -3.92 -1.54
N SER A 116 5.69 -5.16 -2.03
CA SER A 116 5.30 -6.27 -1.15
C SER A 116 6.39 -6.62 -0.14
N ALA A 117 7.66 -6.59 -0.55
CA ALA A 117 8.79 -6.80 0.36
C ALA A 117 8.86 -5.75 1.49
N SER A 118 8.30 -4.55 1.30
CA SER A 118 8.16 -3.52 2.33
C SER A 118 6.91 -3.69 3.22
N GLY A 119 6.11 -4.73 3.00
CA GLY A 119 4.89 -5.01 3.77
C GLY A 119 3.65 -4.23 3.31
N CYS A 120 3.71 -3.58 2.15
CA CYS A 120 2.57 -2.91 1.52
C CYS A 120 1.92 -3.78 0.44
N SER A 121 0.65 -3.53 0.10
CA SER A 121 0.01 -4.21 -1.04
C SER A 121 0.26 -3.45 -2.35
N PRO A 122 0.89 -4.07 -3.37
CA PRO A 122 0.94 -3.49 -4.70
C PRO A 122 -0.40 -3.63 -5.40
N ILE A 123 -1.00 -2.50 -5.78
CA ILE A 123 -2.17 -2.43 -6.65
C ILE A 123 -1.70 -1.95 -8.01
N VAL A 124 -2.04 -2.64 -9.09
CA VAL A 124 -1.64 -2.21 -10.44
C VAL A 124 -2.84 -1.63 -11.15
N ARG A 125 -2.77 -0.36 -11.53
CA ARG A 125 -3.73 0.24 -12.46
C ARG A 125 -3.28 -0.06 -13.88
N ILE A 126 -4.11 -0.80 -14.62
CA ILE A 126 -3.83 -1.18 -16.01
C ILE A 126 -4.41 -0.17 -17.00
N PRO A 127 -3.87 -0.07 -18.24
CA PRO A 127 -4.33 0.93 -19.21
C PRO A 127 -5.75 0.71 -19.74
N ASP A 128 -6.23 -0.54 -19.78
CA ASP A 128 -7.59 -0.87 -20.19
C ASP A 128 -8.01 -2.25 -19.65
N ALA A 129 -9.27 -2.64 -19.91
CA ALA A 129 -9.87 -3.88 -19.45
C ALA A 129 -9.45 -5.16 -20.22
N ASN A 130 -8.42 -5.11 -21.06
CA ASN A 130 -7.97 -6.30 -21.79
C ASN A 130 -7.41 -7.36 -20.82
N ALA A 131 -7.89 -8.60 -20.98
CA ALA A 131 -7.53 -9.73 -20.12
C ALA A 131 -6.01 -9.99 -20.04
N TRP A 132 -5.25 -9.65 -21.09
CA TRP A 132 -3.81 -9.84 -21.06
C TRP A 132 -3.09 -8.85 -20.12
N TRP A 133 -3.58 -7.62 -19.98
CA TRP A 133 -3.06 -6.66 -19.00
C TRP A 133 -3.30 -7.13 -17.57
N ALA A 134 -4.53 -7.54 -17.27
CA ALA A 134 -4.89 -8.11 -15.98
C ALA A 134 -4.01 -9.33 -15.64
N LYS A 135 -3.83 -10.25 -16.61
CA LYS A 135 -2.93 -11.39 -16.45
C LYS A 135 -1.49 -10.96 -16.15
N ARG A 136 -0.92 -10.02 -16.91
CA ARG A 136 0.47 -9.53 -16.70
C ARG A 136 0.64 -8.91 -15.32
N ALA A 137 -0.29 -8.06 -14.91
CA ALA A 137 -0.27 -7.41 -13.60
C ALA A 137 -0.31 -8.45 -12.45
N LEU A 138 -1.21 -9.43 -12.54
CA LEU A 138 -1.31 -10.48 -11.54
C LEU A 138 -0.09 -11.42 -11.58
N ASP A 139 0.45 -11.75 -12.75
CA ASP A 139 1.66 -12.57 -12.89
C ASP A 139 2.91 -11.85 -12.35
N ALA A 140 2.91 -10.51 -12.35
CA ALA A 140 3.93 -9.69 -11.73
C ALA A 140 3.87 -9.69 -10.19
N GLY A 141 2.74 -10.09 -9.59
CA GLY A 141 2.57 -10.12 -8.13
C GLY A 141 1.67 -9.02 -7.58
N ALA A 142 0.80 -8.44 -8.41
CA ALA A 142 -0.23 -7.53 -7.91
C ALA A 142 -1.13 -8.23 -6.88
N HIS A 143 -1.38 -7.55 -5.75
CA HIS A 143 -2.37 -7.98 -4.77
C HIS A 143 -3.80 -7.61 -5.20
N GLY A 144 -3.91 -6.66 -6.11
CA GLY A 144 -5.15 -6.32 -6.80
C GLY A 144 -4.88 -5.55 -8.08
N VAL A 145 -5.84 -5.60 -9.00
CA VAL A 145 -5.78 -4.89 -10.27
C VAL A 145 -6.92 -3.88 -10.34
N MET A 146 -6.58 -2.65 -10.70
CA MET A 146 -7.52 -1.55 -10.92
C MET A 146 -7.72 -1.33 -12.40
N VAL A 147 -8.99 -1.30 -12.82
CA VAL A 147 -9.38 -1.16 -14.23
C VAL A 147 -10.14 0.15 -14.45
N PRO A 148 -9.66 1.04 -15.33
CA PRO A 148 -10.27 2.32 -15.63
C PRO A 148 -11.46 2.19 -16.59
N LEU A 149 -12.28 3.24 -16.68
CA LEU A 149 -13.23 3.49 -17.78
C LEU A 149 -14.26 2.37 -18.10
N LEU A 150 -14.63 1.55 -17.11
CA LEU A 150 -15.73 0.59 -17.25
C LEU A 150 -17.09 1.31 -17.17
N ARG A 151 -18.08 0.84 -17.94
CA ARG A 151 -19.38 1.53 -18.10
C ARG A 151 -20.57 0.74 -17.57
N ASP A 152 -20.49 -0.59 -17.55
CA ASP A 152 -21.62 -1.46 -17.23
C ASP A 152 -21.19 -2.74 -16.49
N ALA A 153 -22.18 -3.44 -15.94
CA ALA A 153 -21.96 -4.66 -15.17
C ALA A 153 -21.48 -5.84 -16.02
N ALA A 154 -21.74 -5.84 -17.33
CA ALA A 154 -21.29 -6.92 -18.23
C ALA A 154 -19.76 -6.86 -18.41
N SER A 155 -19.23 -5.67 -18.72
CA SER A 155 -17.80 -5.40 -18.84
C SER A 155 -17.05 -5.67 -17.53
N VAL A 156 -17.68 -5.37 -16.39
CA VAL A 156 -17.13 -5.68 -15.07
C VAL A 156 -17.09 -7.20 -14.80
N ARG A 157 -18.13 -7.96 -15.19
CA ARG A 157 -18.12 -9.43 -15.07
C ARG A 157 -17.01 -10.05 -15.93
N GLU A 158 -16.80 -9.58 -17.15
CA GLU A 158 -15.71 -10.02 -18.02
C GLU A 158 -14.34 -9.71 -17.40
N THR A 159 -14.19 -8.52 -16.82
CA THR A 159 -12.99 -8.10 -16.09
C THR A 159 -12.70 -9.03 -14.91
N VAL A 160 -13.70 -9.30 -14.05
CA VAL A 160 -13.56 -10.24 -12.93
C VAL A 160 -13.14 -11.62 -13.44
N ALA A 161 -13.83 -12.16 -14.44
CA ALA A 161 -13.51 -13.47 -15.01
C ALA A 161 -12.07 -13.55 -15.53
N SER A 162 -11.52 -12.47 -16.10
CA SER A 162 -10.14 -12.43 -16.58
C SER A 162 -9.08 -12.51 -15.47
N MET A 163 -9.46 -12.20 -14.23
CA MET A 163 -8.56 -12.14 -13.06
C MET A 163 -8.58 -13.42 -12.22
N LYS A 164 -9.60 -14.26 -12.36
CA LYS A 164 -9.78 -15.49 -11.56
C LYS A 164 -9.41 -16.73 -12.39
N TYR A 165 -8.82 -17.74 -11.74
CA TYR A 165 -8.59 -19.06 -12.32
C TYR A 165 -9.89 -19.88 -12.41
N PRO A 166 -9.98 -20.87 -13.32
CA PRO A 166 -11.09 -21.81 -13.35
C PRO A 166 -11.32 -22.50 -11.99
N PRO A 167 -12.57 -22.75 -11.57
CA PRO A 167 -13.82 -22.54 -12.32
C PRO A 167 -14.41 -21.13 -12.20
N HIS A 168 -13.79 -20.22 -11.44
CA HIS A 168 -14.34 -18.88 -11.15
C HIS A 168 -14.08 -17.85 -12.26
N GLY A 169 -13.21 -18.17 -13.21
CA GLY A 169 -12.85 -17.30 -14.32
C GLY A 169 -12.08 -18.02 -15.40
N ILE A 170 -11.42 -17.22 -16.25
CA ILE A 170 -10.75 -17.65 -17.48
C ILE A 170 -9.26 -17.28 -17.50
N ARG A 171 -8.68 -16.88 -16.36
CA ARG A 171 -7.26 -16.53 -16.27
C ARG A 171 -6.39 -17.72 -16.69
N GLY A 172 -5.47 -17.49 -17.62
CA GLY A 172 -4.48 -18.49 -18.02
C GLY A 172 -3.45 -18.77 -16.92
N PHE A 173 -3.10 -20.03 -16.71
CA PHE A 173 -2.12 -20.45 -15.70
C PHE A 173 -0.68 -20.41 -16.26
N GLY A 174 0.19 -19.61 -15.64
CA GLY A 174 1.63 -19.60 -15.87
C GLY A 174 2.44 -18.70 -14.92
N PRO A 175 2.11 -18.61 -13.60
CA PRO A 175 2.69 -17.62 -12.69
C PRO A 175 4.09 -18.02 -12.16
N MET A 176 5.07 -18.23 -13.06
CA MET A 176 6.40 -18.77 -12.69
C MET A 176 7.13 -17.96 -11.60
N TYR A 177 6.89 -16.65 -11.53
CA TYR A 177 7.63 -15.74 -10.65
C TYR A 177 6.75 -15.03 -9.62
N THR A 178 5.44 -15.27 -9.66
CA THR A 178 4.46 -14.45 -8.94
C THR A 178 4.55 -14.62 -7.43
N HIS A 179 4.84 -15.84 -6.96
CA HIS A 179 4.95 -16.16 -5.54
C HIS A 179 6.04 -15.35 -4.82
N HIS A 180 7.05 -14.84 -5.53
CA HIS A 180 8.08 -13.95 -4.96
C HIS A 180 7.50 -12.65 -4.36
N ALA A 181 6.35 -12.20 -4.85
CA ALA A 181 5.65 -11.02 -4.35
C ALA A 181 4.73 -11.33 -3.17
N PHE A 182 4.66 -12.56 -2.66
CA PHE A 182 3.78 -12.95 -1.53
C PHE A 182 4.58 -13.41 -0.30
N GLY A 183 5.88 -13.10 -0.28
CA GLY A 183 6.80 -13.42 0.81
C GLY A 183 7.85 -14.45 0.41
N PRO A 184 9.00 -14.51 1.13
CA PRO A 184 10.12 -15.36 0.77
C PRO A 184 9.80 -16.87 0.86
N ASP A 185 8.82 -17.23 1.69
CA ASP A 185 8.43 -18.63 1.93
C ASP A 185 7.19 -19.05 1.14
N CYS A 186 6.57 -18.14 0.37
CA CYS A 186 5.37 -18.47 -0.41
C CYS A 186 5.73 -19.41 -1.56
N THR A 187 5.10 -20.57 -1.58
CA THR A 187 5.21 -21.53 -2.68
C THR A 187 4.28 -21.16 -3.85
N SER A 188 4.54 -21.75 -5.02
CA SER A 188 3.63 -21.61 -6.16
C SER A 188 2.25 -22.25 -5.92
N GLU A 189 2.19 -23.28 -5.07
CA GLU A 189 0.96 -23.99 -4.71
C GLU A 189 0.10 -23.15 -3.75
N GLU A 190 0.72 -22.54 -2.74
CA GLU A 190 0.08 -21.58 -1.84
C GLU A 190 -0.44 -20.37 -2.61
N TYR A 191 0.39 -19.79 -3.50
CA TYR A 191 -0.08 -18.71 -4.37
C TYR A 191 -1.31 -19.15 -5.18
N LYS A 192 -1.28 -20.32 -5.82
CA LYS A 192 -2.41 -20.82 -6.60
C LYS A 192 -3.67 -20.98 -5.76
N ALA A 193 -3.55 -21.47 -4.53
CA ALA A 193 -4.67 -21.64 -3.61
C ALA A 193 -5.30 -20.30 -3.19
N GLY A 194 -4.50 -19.22 -3.11
CA GLY A 194 -4.96 -17.88 -2.77
C GLY A 194 -5.26 -16.95 -3.95
N ALA A 195 -4.90 -17.32 -5.18
CA ALA A 195 -4.93 -16.39 -6.32
C ALA A 195 -6.34 -15.87 -6.68
N ASN A 196 -7.39 -16.62 -6.34
CA ASN A 196 -8.77 -16.17 -6.54
C ASN A 196 -9.23 -15.14 -5.50
N ASP A 197 -8.49 -14.94 -4.41
CA ASP A 197 -8.75 -13.94 -3.38
C ASP A 197 -8.08 -12.58 -3.69
N LEU A 198 -7.36 -12.46 -4.80
CA LEU A 198 -6.75 -11.19 -5.23
C LEU A 198 -7.84 -10.18 -5.61
N TYR A 199 -7.60 -8.91 -5.25
CA TYR A 199 -8.60 -7.86 -5.35
C TYR A 199 -8.89 -7.43 -6.80
N VAL A 200 -10.17 -7.28 -7.13
CA VAL A 200 -10.63 -6.63 -8.36
C VAL A 200 -11.18 -5.24 -8.00
N LEU A 201 -10.57 -4.21 -8.56
CA LEU A 201 -10.97 -2.83 -8.39
C LEU A 201 -11.41 -2.27 -9.74
N VAL A 202 -12.52 -1.54 -9.77
CA VAL A 202 -12.98 -0.84 -10.97
C VAL A 202 -13.15 0.64 -10.67
N GLN A 203 -12.72 1.48 -11.61
CA GLN A 203 -12.95 2.90 -11.47
C GLN A 203 -14.38 3.27 -11.91
N ILE A 204 -15.05 4.05 -11.07
CA ILE A 204 -16.35 4.65 -11.33
C ILE A 204 -16.11 6.12 -11.63
N GLU A 205 -16.00 6.43 -12.92
CA GLU A 205 -15.55 7.75 -13.41
C GLU A 205 -16.18 8.14 -14.76
N THR A 206 -17.26 7.46 -15.14
CA THR A 206 -18.00 7.71 -16.38
C THR A 206 -19.47 7.96 -16.08
N LYS A 207 -20.17 8.68 -16.96
CA LYS A 207 -21.61 8.94 -16.79
C LYS A 207 -22.41 7.64 -16.76
N GLU A 208 -22.04 6.68 -17.61
CA GLU A 208 -22.67 5.37 -17.70
C GLU A 208 -22.42 4.53 -16.45
N SER A 209 -21.21 4.55 -15.88
CA SER A 209 -20.96 3.81 -14.63
C SER A 209 -21.76 4.36 -13.45
N ILE A 210 -22.06 5.67 -13.42
CA ILE A 210 -22.98 6.27 -12.44
C ILE A 210 -24.45 5.84 -12.68
N GLN A 211 -24.86 5.72 -13.93
CA GLN A 211 -26.20 5.23 -14.29
C GLN A 211 -26.37 3.76 -13.89
N ASN A 212 -25.36 2.94 -14.14
CA ASN A 212 -25.35 1.49 -13.90
C ASN A 212 -24.76 1.11 -12.53
N LEU A 213 -24.57 2.07 -11.63
CA LEU A 213 -23.77 1.92 -10.41
C LEU A 213 -24.22 0.75 -9.52
N GLU A 214 -25.53 0.60 -9.32
CA GLU A 214 -26.06 -0.50 -8.49
C GLU A 214 -25.86 -1.87 -9.13
N GLU A 215 -25.97 -1.97 -10.46
CA GLU A 215 -25.75 -3.24 -11.18
C GLU A 215 -24.27 -3.61 -11.17
N ILE A 216 -23.37 -2.63 -11.33
CA ILE A 216 -21.92 -2.82 -11.22
C ILE A 216 -21.57 -3.27 -9.80
N ALA A 217 -22.10 -2.60 -8.77
CA ALA A 217 -21.84 -2.92 -7.38
C ALA A 217 -22.35 -4.32 -6.96
N GLN A 218 -23.28 -4.93 -7.71
CA GLN A 218 -23.77 -6.29 -7.46
C GLN A 218 -22.94 -7.38 -8.11
N VAL A 219 -21.94 -7.05 -8.95
CA VAL A 219 -21.13 -8.06 -9.61
C VAL A 219 -20.35 -8.88 -8.57
N ASP A 220 -20.49 -10.21 -8.66
CA ASP A 220 -19.73 -11.15 -7.83
C ASP A 220 -18.25 -11.13 -8.22
N GLY A 221 -17.37 -11.28 -7.23
CA GLY A 221 -15.91 -11.18 -7.41
C GLY A 221 -15.37 -9.77 -7.67
N LEU A 222 -16.22 -8.74 -7.77
CA LEU A 222 -15.79 -7.34 -7.67
C LEU A 222 -15.64 -6.96 -6.20
N ASP A 223 -14.54 -6.31 -5.82
CA ASP A 223 -14.26 -6.01 -4.41
C ASP A 223 -14.33 -4.52 -4.07
N VAL A 224 -13.84 -3.66 -4.97
CA VAL A 224 -13.66 -2.23 -4.70
C VAL A 224 -14.24 -1.37 -5.82
N LEU A 225 -15.06 -0.39 -5.43
CA LEU A 225 -15.44 0.73 -6.30
C LEU A 225 -14.47 1.88 -6.03
N PHE A 226 -13.56 2.12 -6.97
CA PHE A 226 -12.57 3.18 -6.87
C PHE A 226 -13.07 4.44 -7.60
N ILE A 227 -12.92 5.61 -7.00
CA ILE A 227 -13.35 6.86 -7.60
C ILE A 227 -12.13 7.59 -8.18
N GLY A 228 -12.14 7.80 -9.50
CA GLY A 228 -11.27 8.76 -10.20
C GLY A 228 -11.97 10.11 -10.28
N PRO A 229 -11.74 11.04 -9.34
CA PRO A 229 -12.57 12.23 -9.20
C PRO A 229 -12.42 13.22 -10.36
N PHE A 230 -11.28 13.21 -11.05
CA PHE A 230 -11.05 14.08 -12.21
C PHE A 230 -11.90 13.64 -13.40
N ASP A 231 -11.77 12.38 -13.81
CA ASP A 231 -12.57 11.83 -14.91
C ASP A 231 -14.05 11.81 -14.55
N LEU A 232 -14.42 11.57 -13.28
CA LEU A 232 -15.81 11.65 -12.84
C LEU A 232 -16.40 13.05 -13.08
N ALA A 233 -15.72 14.12 -12.66
CA ALA A 233 -16.19 15.48 -12.88
C ALA A 233 -16.28 15.81 -14.38
N LEU A 234 -15.26 15.43 -15.17
CA LEU A 234 -15.23 15.65 -16.62
C LEU A 234 -16.37 14.93 -17.35
N ASN A 235 -16.58 13.63 -17.07
CA ASN A 235 -17.61 12.83 -17.73
C ASN A 235 -19.04 13.20 -17.30
N LEU A 236 -19.20 13.75 -16.09
CA LEU A 236 -20.47 14.30 -15.64
C LEU A 236 -20.70 15.74 -16.13
N GLU A 237 -19.68 16.39 -16.70
CA GLU A 237 -19.71 17.79 -17.14
C GLU A 237 -20.02 18.77 -15.99
N VAL A 238 -19.50 18.49 -14.79
CA VAL A 238 -19.70 19.29 -13.57
C VAL A 238 -18.39 19.89 -13.07
N SER A 239 -18.48 20.93 -12.24
CA SER A 239 -17.29 21.53 -11.63
C SER A 239 -16.61 20.56 -10.67
N PHE A 240 -15.30 20.37 -10.83
CA PHE A 240 -14.50 19.59 -9.90
C PHE A 240 -14.57 20.19 -8.50
N GLY A 241 -14.96 19.36 -7.53
CA GLY A 241 -15.17 19.75 -6.13
C GLY A 241 -16.45 20.54 -5.86
N GLY A 242 -17.30 20.77 -6.87
CA GLY A 242 -18.62 21.37 -6.70
C GLY A 242 -19.64 20.39 -6.07
N ASN A 243 -20.82 20.91 -5.73
CA ASN A 243 -21.87 20.12 -5.05
C ASN A 243 -22.28 18.87 -5.84
N GLU A 244 -22.50 18.99 -7.15
CA GLU A 244 -22.91 17.85 -7.98
C GLU A 244 -21.82 16.76 -8.06
N HIS A 245 -20.55 17.17 -8.08
CA HIS A 245 -19.42 16.25 -8.02
C HIS A 245 -19.35 15.54 -6.67
N GLU A 246 -19.50 16.28 -5.57
CA GLU A 246 -19.52 15.70 -4.23
C GLU A 246 -20.71 14.76 -4.01
N ASP A 247 -21.89 15.11 -4.53
CA ASP A 247 -23.08 14.25 -4.48
C ASP A 247 -22.85 12.92 -5.23
N ALA A 248 -22.17 12.96 -6.38
CA ALA A 248 -21.76 11.76 -7.10
C ALA A 248 -20.78 10.90 -6.28
N ILE A 249 -19.76 11.52 -5.67
CA ILE A 249 -18.80 10.83 -4.78
C ILE A 249 -19.53 10.15 -3.61
N GLN A 250 -20.43 10.86 -2.94
CA GLN A 250 -21.21 10.33 -1.82
C GLN A 250 -22.17 9.21 -2.25
N ARG A 251 -22.74 9.30 -3.45
CA ARG A 251 -23.58 8.23 -4.02
C ARG A 251 -22.78 6.96 -4.26
N ILE A 252 -21.56 7.05 -4.80
CA ILE A 252 -20.68 5.91 -5.01
C ILE A 252 -20.30 5.26 -3.67
N LEU A 253 -19.87 6.07 -2.69
CA LEU A 253 -19.56 5.61 -1.33
C LEU A 253 -20.71 4.80 -0.71
N LYS A 254 -21.91 5.39 -0.67
CA LYS A 254 -23.11 4.75 -0.12
C LYS A 254 -23.47 3.47 -0.87
N THR A 255 -23.32 3.45 -2.19
CA THR A 255 -23.67 2.29 -3.01
C THR A 255 -22.66 1.15 -2.81
N ALA A 256 -21.36 1.47 -2.73
CA ALA A 256 -20.33 0.48 -2.42
C ALA A 256 -20.67 -0.24 -1.10
N HIS A 257 -20.90 0.52 -0.02
CA HIS A 257 -21.24 -0.05 1.28
C HIS A 257 -22.57 -0.81 1.29
N LYS A 258 -23.61 -0.30 0.61
CA LYS A 258 -24.92 -0.97 0.45
C LYS A 258 -24.77 -2.39 -0.09
N TYR A 259 -23.84 -2.60 -1.03
CA TYR A 259 -23.60 -3.90 -1.67
C TYR A 259 -22.36 -4.63 -1.13
N GLY A 260 -21.86 -4.23 0.04
CA GLY A 260 -20.73 -4.90 0.71
C GLY A 260 -19.38 -4.73 0.01
N LYS A 261 -19.26 -3.77 -0.91
CA LYS A 261 -18.01 -3.41 -1.60
C LYS A 261 -17.24 -2.37 -0.80
N LYS A 262 -15.93 -2.31 -1.03
CA LYS A 262 -15.08 -1.25 -0.47
C LYS A 262 -15.19 0.01 -1.31
N ALA A 263 -15.30 1.15 -0.64
CA ALA A 263 -15.27 2.45 -1.29
C ALA A 263 -13.85 3.00 -1.28
N ALA A 264 -13.32 3.37 -2.44
CA ALA A 264 -11.99 3.90 -2.57
C ALA A 264 -11.95 5.20 -3.37
N ILE A 265 -10.97 6.07 -3.11
CA ILE A 265 -10.88 7.37 -3.79
C ILE A 265 -9.42 7.84 -3.92
N TYR A 266 -9.12 8.46 -5.06
CA TYR A 266 -7.89 9.21 -5.25
C TYR A 266 -7.99 10.60 -4.61
N CYS A 267 -7.02 10.99 -3.78
CA CYS A 267 -6.85 12.37 -3.30
C CYS A 267 -5.49 12.92 -3.73
N THR A 268 -5.41 14.25 -3.90
CA THR A 268 -4.15 14.92 -4.28
C THR A 268 -3.27 15.31 -3.10
N ASN A 269 -3.81 15.31 -1.88
CA ASN A 269 -3.06 15.62 -0.66
C ASN A 269 -3.69 14.99 0.60
N GLY A 270 -2.94 15.07 1.70
CA GLY A 270 -3.33 14.52 3.00
C GLY A 270 -4.58 15.19 3.62
N ASP A 271 -4.84 16.47 3.34
CA ASP A 271 -6.02 17.16 3.89
C ASP A 271 -7.30 16.63 3.28
N GLN A 272 -7.32 16.45 1.95
CA GLN A 272 -8.41 15.77 1.25
C GLN A 272 -8.55 14.32 1.75
N ALA A 273 -7.44 13.59 1.88
CA ALA A 273 -7.47 12.21 2.36
C ALA A 273 -8.08 12.09 3.77
N ARG A 274 -7.77 13.02 4.68
CA ARG A 274 -8.39 13.08 6.01
C ARG A 274 -9.90 13.28 5.93
N ILE A 275 -10.37 14.23 5.12
CA ILE A 275 -11.80 14.47 4.92
C ILE A 275 -12.50 13.21 4.38
N ARG A 276 -11.90 12.54 3.39
CA ARG A 276 -12.46 11.29 2.84
C ARG A 276 -12.45 10.15 3.88
N ALA A 277 -11.45 10.07 4.75
CA ALA A 277 -11.45 9.11 5.84
C ALA A 277 -12.59 9.38 6.85
N GLU A 278 -12.81 10.65 7.21
CA GLU A 278 -13.92 11.07 8.09
C GLU A 278 -15.30 10.76 7.48
N GLN A 279 -15.42 10.80 6.15
CA GLN A 279 -16.62 10.41 5.42
C GLN A 279 -16.83 8.87 5.39
N GLY A 280 -15.82 8.07 5.73
CA GLY A 280 -15.93 6.61 5.82
C GLY A 280 -15.38 5.84 4.62
N PHE A 281 -14.54 6.44 3.78
CA PHE A 281 -13.85 5.70 2.72
C PHE A 281 -12.91 4.61 3.30
N ASP A 282 -12.91 3.43 2.68
CA ASP A 282 -12.12 2.28 3.12
C ASP A 282 -10.66 2.35 2.62
N MET A 283 -10.43 2.92 1.44
CA MET A 283 -9.12 2.92 0.77
C MET A 283 -8.87 4.26 0.08
N ILE A 284 -7.78 4.94 0.45
CA ILE A 284 -7.58 6.35 0.07
C ILE A 284 -6.14 6.56 -0.41
N SER A 285 -5.97 7.08 -1.63
CA SER A 285 -4.67 7.58 -2.08
C SER A 285 -4.41 8.93 -1.45
N ILE A 286 -3.22 9.17 -0.90
CA ILE A 286 -2.89 10.44 -0.24
C ILE A 286 -2.30 11.48 -1.18
N ALA A 287 -1.58 11.04 -2.24
CA ALA A 287 -0.93 11.88 -3.24
C ALA A 287 -0.22 11.01 -4.29
N THR A 288 0.26 11.63 -5.38
CA THR A 288 1.24 11.03 -6.29
C THR A 288 2.68 11.29 -5.84
N ASP A 289 3.58 10.41 -6.26
CA ASP A 289 5.02 10.59 -6.11
C ASP A 289 5.55 11.86 -6.78
N VAL A 290 5.06 12.20 -7.98
CA VAL A 290 5.42 13.44 -8.68
C VAL A 290 5.02 14.67 -7.87
N ASP A 291 3.79 14.73 -7.35
CA ASP A 291 3.31 15.87 -6.58
C ASP A 291 4.07 16.00 -5.26
N ILE A 292 4.35 14.90 -4.56
CA ILE A 292 5.13 14.92 -3.32
C ILE A 292 6.57 15.41 -3.57
N LEU A 293 7.22 14.96 -4.65
CA LEU A 293 8.56 15.41 -5.00
C LEU A 293 8.58 16.90 -5.36
N ALA A 294 7.68 17.35 -6.23
CA ALA A 294 7.60 18.74 -6.64
C ALA A 294 7.33 19.67 -5.44
N ASN A 295 6.33 19.33 -4.61
CA ASN A 295 6.00 20.12 -3.41
C ASN A 295 7.11 20.10 -2.36
N GLY A 296 7.81 18.98 -2.19
CA GLY A 296 8.95 18.88 -1.27
C GLY A 296 10.11 19.80 -1.65
N TYR A 297 10.44 19.87 -2.95
CA TYR A 297 11.43 20.82 -3.46
C TYR A 297 10.96 22.27 -3.37
N ALA A 298 9.71 22.55 -3.76
CA ALA A 298 9.10 23.88 -3.66
C ALA A 298 9.18 24.41 -2.22
N ALA A 299 8.71 23.62 -1.25
CA ALA A 299 8.77 24.00 0.16
C ALA A 299 10.21 24.25 0.65
N SER A 300 11.19 23.52 0.13
CA SER A 300 12.61 23.70 0.47
C SER A 300 13.20 24.97 -0.13
N ILE A 301 12.87 25.29 -1.38
CA ILE A 301 13.28 26.54 -2.03
C ILE A 301 12.61 27.75 -1.39
N SER A 302 11.32 27.67 -1.06
CA SER A 302 10.62 28.74 -0.35
C SER A 302 11.29 29.07 0.98
N ARG A 303 11.66 28.04 1.77
CA ARG A 303 12.40 28.23 3.02
C ARG A 303 13.80 28.81 2.81
N ALA A 304 14.49 28.41 1.75
CA ALA A 304 15.85 28.86 1.47
C ALA A 304 15.91 30.30 0.95
N THR A 305 14.88 30.75 0.23
CA THR A 305 14.88 32.02 -0.52
C THR A 305 13.91 33.08 0.04
N ASN A 306 13.00 32.69 0.94
CA ASN A 306 11.84 33.49 1.36
C ASN A 306 10.90 33.88 0.20
N LEU A 307 10.94 33.16 -0.92
CA LEU A 307 10.00 33.33 -2.03
C LEU A 307 8.86 32.32 -1.91
N ASP A 308 7.63 32.75 -2.23
CA ASP A 308 6.52 31.82 -2.37
C ASP A 308 6.65 31.07 -3.71
N THR A 309 6.95 29.77 -3.65
CA THR A 309 7.09 28.94 -4.85
C THR A 309 5.92 27.97 -4.94
N ASN A 310 5.02 28.25 -5.88
CA ASN A 310 3.94 27.36 -6.24
C ASN A 310 4.38 26.46 -7.39
N VAL A 311 4.15 25.16 -7.25
CA VAL A 311 4.38 24.17 -8.32
C VAL A 311 3.04 23.68 -8.84
N SER A 312 2.92 23.56 -10.17
CA SER A 312 1.75 22.94 -10.78
C SER A 312 1.82 21.42 -10.60
N SER A 313 0.75 20.81 -10.11
CA SER A 313 0.56 19.36 -10.14
C SER A 313 0.17 18.89 -11.55
N GLY A 314 0.57 17.68 -11.93
CA GLY A 314 0.08 17.06 -13.18
C GLY A 314 -1.43 16.81 -13.19
N TYR A 315 -2.06 16.83 -12.02
CA TYR A 315 -3.52 16.74 -11.81
C TYR A 315 -4.08 18.05 -11.24
N SER A 316 -4.03 19.14 -12.00
CA SER A 316 -4.75 20.38 -11.66
C SER A 316 -6.05 20.47 -12.46
N ALA A 317 -7.16 19.99 -11.90
CA ALA A 317 -8.49 20.34 -12.39
C ALA A 317 -8.92 21.67 -11.75
N THR A 318 -8.36 22.76 -12.26
CA THR A 318 -8.91 24.11 -12.08
C THR A 318 -9.80 24.44 -13.26
#